data_AF-A0A6P0U463-F1
#
_entry.id   AF-A0A6P0U463-F1
#
_cell.length_a   1.000
_cell.length_b   1.000
_cell.length_c   1.000
_cell.angle_alpha   90.00
_cell.angle_beta   90.00
_cell.angle_gamma   90.00
#
_symmetry.space_group_name_H-M   'P 1'
#
loop_
_entity.id
_entity.type
_entity.pdbx_description
1 polymer ?
#
loop_
_entity_poly.entity_id
_entity_poly.type
_entity_poly.pdbx_seq_one_letter_code
_entity_poly.pdbx_strand_id
1 'polypeptide(L)'
;MYTIPRTSTTDMEVTSIRLERELKDRLKRLANNKGYQALIRDILWNYVQQKSGDYRPQFSHSDIRASLPATAQQEERCVLTGKVIRP
;
A
#
# COMPACT_ATOMS: atom_id res chain seq x y z
N MET A 1 -11.83 12.01 -7.37
CA MET A 1 -11.27 12.73 -6.20
C MET A 1 -11.47 11.85 -4.98
N TYR A 2 -10.44 11.12 -4.53
CA TYR A 2 -10.55 10.34 -3.29
C TYR A 2 -10.10 11.22 -2.12
N THR A 3 -11.08 11.69 -1.36
CA THR A 3 -10.85 12.33 -0.07
C THR A 3 -10.32 11.28 0.89
N ILE A 4 -9.03 11.37 1.22
CA ILE A 4 -8.44 10.63 2.33
C ILE A 4 -9.30 10.97 3.57
N PRO A 5 -9.97 10.01 4.21
CA PRO A 5 -10.78 10.29 5.38
C PRO A 5 -9.82 10.88 6.43
N ARG A 6 -10.08 12.12 6.83
CA ARG A 6 -9.40 12.77 7.94
C ARG A 6 -9.88 12.08 9.21
N THR A 7 -9.30 10.92 9.51
CA THR A 7 -9.56 10.23 10.77
C THR A 7 -9.18 11.16 11.91
N SER A 8 -10.17 11.44 12.78
CA SER A 8 -9.99 12.24 13.97
C SER A 8 -8.88 11.63 14.82
N THR A 9 -8.00 12.46 15.37
CA THR A 9 -6.89 12.03 16.24
C THR A 9 -7.37 11.45 17.58
N THR A 10 -8.68 11.42 17.83
CA THR A 10 -9.30 11.00 19.09
C THR A 10 -9.12 9.51 19.39
N ASP A 11 -8.98 8.65 18.39
CA ASP A 11 -8.82 7.19 18.56
C ASP A 11 -7.40 6.68 18.25
N MET A 12 -6.42 7.59 18.10
CA MET A 12 -5.06 7.19 17.72
C MET A 12 -4.18 6.94 18.95
N GLU A 13 -3.61 5.75 19.05
CA GLU A 13 -2.54 5.47 20.02
C GLU A 13 -1.20 6.06 19.55
N VAL A 14 -0.58 6.86 20.41
CA VAL A 14 0.74 7.46 20.14
C VAL A 14 1.83 6.48 20.55
N THR A 15 2.48 5.86 19.55
CA THR A 15 3.61 4.94 19.78
C THR A 15 4.92 5.57 19.34
N SER A 16 5.95 5.51 20.20
CA SER A 16 7.29 5.98 19.86
C SER A 16 8.06 4.94 19.04
N ILE A 17 8.37 5.25 17.78
CA ILE A 17 9.21 4.42 16.92
C ILE A 17 10.61 5.02 16.85
N ARG A 18 11.64 4.24 17.17
CA ARG A 18 13.05 4.64 16.97
C ARG A 18 13.45 4.35 15.53
N LEU A 19 14.01 5.36 14.86
CA LEU A 19 14.50 5.28 13.50
C LEU A 19 15.97 5.64 13.47
N GLU A 20 16.72 4.98 12.60
CA GLU A 20 18.06 5.45 12.25
C GLU A 20 18.00 6.86 11.66
N ARG A 21 19.07 7.63 11.91
CA ARG A 21 19.15 9.03 11.45
C ARG A 21 19.05 9.12 9.93
N GLU A 22 19.75 8.24 9.22
CA GLU A 22 19.74 8.22 7.75
C GLU A 22 18.34 7.93 7.20
N LEU A 23 17.65 6.94 7.76
CA LEU A 23 16.28 6.60 7.37
C LEU A 23 15.34 7.79 7.58
N LYS A 24 15.44 8.47 8.74
CA LYS A 24 14.64 9.67 9.04
C LYS A 24 14.88 10.79 8.01
N ASP A 25 16.12 11.01 7.61
CA ASP A 25 16.46 12.04 6.63
C ASP A 25 15.98 11.70 5.23
N ARG A 26 16.08 10.43 4.81
CA ARG A 26 15.50 9.93 3.54
C ARG A 26 13.98 10.07 3.53
N LEU A 27 13.31 9.69 4.61
CA LEU A 27 11.84 9.81 4.73
C LEU A 27 11.38 11.28 4.69
N LYS A 28 12.12 12.20 5.30
CA LYS A 28 11.83 13.64 5.20
C LYS A 28 11.91 14.16 3.77
N ARG A 29 12.95 13.74 3.02
CA ARG A 29 13.10 14.13 1.61
C ARG A 29 11.96 13.59 0.75
N LEU A 30 11.52 12.35 1.00
CA LEU A 30 10.40 11.72 0.27
C LEU A 30 9.04 12.32 0.65
N ALA A 31 8.81 12.66 1.91
CA ALA A 31 7.52 13.12 2.41
C ALA A 31 7.18 14.57 2.02
N ASN A 32 8.18 15.35 1.59
CA ASN A 32 8.04 16.75 1.20
C ASN A 32 7.14 17.52 2.20
N ASN A 33 6.06 18.16 1.73
CA ASN A 33 5.15 18.99 2.54
C ASN A 33 4.21 18.22 3.49
N LYS A 34 4.07 16.89 3.36
CA LYS A 34 3.14 16.11 4.21
C LYS A 34 3.74 15.70 5.55
N GLY A 35 5.06 15.84 5.72
CA GLY A 35 5.79 15.43 6.91
C GLY A 35 6.00 13.92 6.97
N TYR A 36 7.18 13.50 7.43
CA TYR A 36 7.59 12.09 7.38
C TYR A 36 6.75 11.17 8.27
N GLN A 37 6.13 11.69 9.34
CA GLN A 37 5.25 10.90 10.23
C GLN A 37 3.97 10.44 9.51
N ALA A 38 3.38 11.30 8.68
CA ALA A 38 2.23 10.92 7.87
C ALA A 38 2.62 9.85 6.84
N LEU A 39 3.79 10.02 6.20
CA LEU A 39 4.33 9.03 5.25
C LEU A 39 4.55 7.66 5.90
N ILE A 40 5.15 7.61 7.09
CA ILE A 40 5.35 6.35 7.82
C ILE A 40 4.01 5.67 8.10
N ARG A 41 3.02 6.43 8.58
CA ARG A 41 1.69 5.88 8.86
C ARG A 41 1.06 5.28 7.61
N ASP A 42 1.11 5.98 6.49
CA ASP A 42 0.56 5.50 5.22
C ASP A 42 1.27 4.22 4.74
N ILE A 43 2.61 4.16 4.87
CA ILE A 43 3.40 2.97 4.53
C ILE A 43 3.00 1.78 5.42
N LEU A 44 2.93 1.99 6.74
CA LEU A 44 2.56 0.93 7.68
C LEU A 44 1.14 0.43 7.43
N TRP A 45 0.19 1.34 7.17
CA TRP A 45 -1.19 0.97 6.86
C TRP A 45 -1.27 0.16 5.57
N ASN A 46 -0.60 0.60 4.51
CA ASN A 46 -0.52 -0.15 3.25
C ASN A 46 0.11 -1.53 3.44
N TYR A 47 1.16 -1.65 4.24
CA TYR A 47 1.80 -2.92 4.54
C TYR A 47 0.84 -3.88 5.25
N VAL A 48 0.13 -3.41 6.28
CA VAL A 48 -0.86 -4.22 7.01
C VAL A 48 -1.99 -4.66 6.09
N GLN A 49 -2.54 -3.75 5.30
CA GLN A 49 -3.62 -4.03 4.35
C GLN A 49 -3.19 -5.06 3.29
N GLN A 50 -1.97 -4.98 2.77
CA GLN A 50 -1.41 -5.97 1.85
C GLN A 50 -1.24 -7.35 2.49
N LYS A 51 -0.86 -7.40 3.77
CA LYS A 51 -0.63 -8.65 4.50
C LYS A 51 -1.92 -9.27 5.04
N SER A 52 -2.95 -8.49 5.30
CA SER A 52 -4.25 -9.00 5.75
C SER A 52 -5.06 -9.65 4.64
N GLY A 53 -4.70 -9.43 3.37
CA GLY A 53 -5.42 -9.94 2.20
C GLY A 53 -6.68 -9.13 1.84
N ASP A 54 -7.00 -8.10 2.62
CA ASP A 54 -8.12 -7.19 2.37
C ASP A 54 -7.78 -6.13 1.32
N TYR A 55 -6.49 -5.87 1.09
CA TYR A 55 -6.04 -4.95 0.04
C TYR A 55 -6.15 -5.59 -1.34
N ARG A 56 -7.26 -5.28 -2.01
CA ARG A 56 -7.38 -5.44 -3.46
C ARG A 56 -7.00 -4.11 -4.10
N PRO A 57 -5.81 -3.98 -4.70
CA PRO A 57 -5.48 -2.77 -5.44
C PRO A 57 -6.55 -2.57 -6.52
N GLN A 58 -7.26 -1.45 -6.44
CA GLN A 58 -8.21 -1.03 -7.46
C GLN A 58 -7.41 -0.47 -8.64
N PHE A 59 -6.85 -1.36 -9.44
CA PHE A 59 -6.24 -0.97 -10.70
C PHE A 59 -7.36 -0.60 -11.67
N SER A 60 -7.34 0.63 -12.20
CA SER A 60 -8.15 0.93 -13.37
C SER A 60 -7.52 0.25 -14.57
N HIS A 61 -8.34 -0.23 -15.51
CA HIS A 61 -7.83 -0.74 -16.79
C HIS A 61 -6.96 0.29 -17.53
N SER A 62 -7.20 1.60 -17.32
CA SER A 62 -6.40 2.69 -17.87
C SER A 62 -4.96 2.74 -17.33
N ASP A 63 -4.70 2.16 -16.18
CA ASP A 63 -3.38 2.17 -15.53
C ASP A 63 -2.50 1.02 -16.04
N ILE A 64 -3.10 0.03 -16.72
CA ILE A 64 -2.42 -1.16 -17.25
C ILE A 64 -1.77 -0.80 -18.59
N ARG A 65 -0.44 -0.66 -18.60
CA ARG A 65 0.33 -0.34 -19.81
C ARG A 65 0.67 -1.55 -20.67
N ALA A 66 0.66 -2.75 -20.07
CA ALA A 66 0.91 -4.01 -20.77
C ALA A 66 0.22 -5.15 -20.02
N SER A 67 -0.26 -6.14 -20.76
CA SER A 67 -0.80 -7.39 -20.23
C SER A 67 -0.12 -8.57 -20.92
N LEU A 68 0.26 -9.58 -20.14
CA LEU A 68 0.87 -10.80 -20.63
C LEU A 68 0.00 -12.00 -20.19
N PRO A 69 -0.13 -13.04 -21.01
CA PRO A 69 -0.76 -14.28 -20.58
C PRO A 69 0.08 -14.90 -19.45
N ALA A 70 -0.58 -15.28 -18.35
CA ALA A 70 0.06 -15.95 -17.23
C ALA A 70 -0.25 -17.45 -17.29
N THR A 71 0.78 -18.28 -17.12
CA THR A 71 0.66 -19.73 -16.89
C THR A 71 0.96 -19.99 -15.42
N ALA A 72 0.04 -20.63 -14.70
CA ALA A 72 0.26 -20.96 -13.31
C ALA A 72 0.90 -22.35 -13.17
N GLN A 73 1.75 -22.57 -12.17
CA GLN A 73 2.33 -23.91 -11.91
C GLN A 73 1.33 -24.82 -11.15
N GLN A 74 0.29 -24.22 -10.57
CA GLN A 74 -0.78 -24.86 -9.80
C GLN A 74 -2.04 -24.01 -9.96
N GLU A 75 -3.20 -24.47 -9.47
CA GLU A 75 -4.42 -23.66 -9.55
C GLU A 75 -4.29 -22.40 -8.67
N GLU A 76 -4.22 -21.25 -9.31
CA GLU A 76 -4.06 -19.96 -8.63
C GLU A 76 -5.13 -18.97 -9.05
N ARG A 77 -5.32 -17.91 -8.26
CA ARG A 77 -6.31 -16.87 -8.55
C ARG A 77 -5.60 -15.57 -8.92
N CYS A 78 -5.95 -15.00 -10.07
CA CYS A 78 -5.41 -13.73 -10.52
C CYS A 78 -5.77 -12.62 -9.51
N VAL A 79 -4.77 -11.94 -8.95
CA VAL A 79 -4.96 -10.84 -8.00
C VAL A 79 -5.69 -9.64 -8.60
N LEU A 80 -5.58 -9.45 -9.92
CA LEU A 80 -6.17 -8.32 -10.64
C LEU A 80 -7.63 -8.57 -11.06
N THR A 81 -7.93 -9.78 -11.53
CA THR A 81 -9.23 -10.10 -12.13
C THR A 81 -10.08 -11.04 -11.27
N GLY A 82 -9.50 -11.68 -10.26
CA GLY A 82 -10.15 -12.71 -9.46
C GLY A 82 -10.49 -13.99 -10.24
N LYS A 83 -10.04 -14.14 -11.49
CA LYS A 83 -10.23 -15.36 -12.28
C LYS A 83 -9.23 -16.44 -11.87
N VAL A 84 -9.63 -17.69 -11.98
CA VAL A 84 -8.75 -18.85 -11.77
C VAL A 84 -7.82 -18.99 -12.97
N ILE A 85 -6.52 -19.13 -12.71
CA ILE A 85 -5.47 -19.43 -13.67
C ILE A 85 -5.15 -20.91 -13.49
N ARG A 86 -5.35 -21.68 -14.56
CA ARG A 86 -5.02 -23.11 -14.60
C ARG A 86 -3.60 -23.30 -15.16
N PRO A 87 -2.94 -24.43 -14.85
CA PRO A 87 -1.69 -24.82 -15.49
C PRO A 87 -1.80 -24.97 -17.01
#